data_AF-A0A9D7ZTG3-F1
#
_entry.id   AF-A0A9D7ZTG3-F1
#
_cell.length_a   1.000
_cell.length_b   1.000
_cell.length_c   1.000
_cell.angle_alpha   90.00
_cell.angle_beta   90.00
_cell.angle_gamma   90.00
#
_symmetry.space_group_name_H-M   'P 1'
#
loop_
_entity.id
_entity.type
_entity.pdbx_description
1 polymer ?
#
loop_
_entity_poly.entity_id
_entity_poly.type
_entity_poly.pdbx_seq_one_letter_code
_entity_poly.pdbx_strand_id
1 'polypeptide(L)'
;MVQAKNPLVIPVFIPHSGCPHQCAFCNQSIITSQKSSLPDKIAIHHIVSQYLQYKGTRERVELAFFGGNFLGLPHDTIIQLLDMVQPYIKEKKIDGIRFSTRPDTITRPALDLVRPYNISAIEIGVQSMNDEVLLKSKRGHNSMDTINAIGLLKAYPFKIGVQVMVGLPGDTKASLFESTKKVAHLTPDFARIYPLMVLKGSLMEHWYCQGIYTPLSLEKTIGLVKEMVGIFKAADVKVIRMGLQASDMMEDESMVLAGPWHPAFGHLVFSEILYDLACNKIDQYQGGVKFRKLFLRVHPKSESQLRGNKNINLTRLNQRYSEFDFLIRPDEMIPLNQVEVGEK
;
A
#
# COMPACT_ATOMS: atom_id res chain seq x y z
N MET A 1 16.75 18.70 -13.74
CA MET A 1 16.37 18.12 -12.42
C MET A 1 16.07 16.64 -12.63
N VAL A 2 16.69 15.76 -11.84
CA VAL A 2 16.63 14.30 -12.03
C VAL A 2 15.19 13.82 -11.77
N GLN A 3 14.56 13.21 -12.76
CA GLN A 3 13.28 12.51 -12.61
C GLN A 3 13.32 11.65 -11.34
N ALA A 4 12.38 11.85 -10.41
CA ALA A 4 12.16 10.89 -9.34
C ALA A 4 11.71 9.57 -9.99
N LYS A 5 12.65 8.62 -10.06
CA LYS A 5 12.45 7.31 -10.69
C LYS A 5 11.94 6.37 -9.59
N ASN A 6 10.84 5.67 -9.81
CA ASN A 6 10.40 4.70 -8.81
C ASN A 6 11.38 3.51 -8.78
N PRO A 7 11.65 2.91 -7.60
CA PRO A 7 12.40 1.68 -7.54
C PRO A 7 11.63 0.56 -8.24
N LEU A 8 12.33 -0.31 -8.96
CA LEU A 8 11.75 -1.59 -9.37
C LEU A 8 11.78 -2.52 -8.15
N VAL A 9 10.60 -2.96 -7.72
CA VAL A 9 10.48 -3.99 -6.68
C VAL A 9 10.11 -5.30 -7.36
N ILE A 10 10.99 -6.30 -7.27
CA ILE A 10 10.79 -7.67 -7.77
C ILE A 10 10.11 -8.47 -6.65
N PRO A 11 8.82 -8.80 -6.77
CA PRO A 11 8.10 -9.50 -5.71
C PRO A 11 8.40 -11.00 -5.75
N VAL A 12 8.76 -11.56 -4.61
CA VAL A 12 8.89 -13.00 -4.36
C VAL A 12 7.94 -13.36 -3.23
N PHE A 13 6.95 -14.20 -3.49
CA PHE A 13 5.94 -14.55 -2.50
C PHE A 13 6.37 -15.76 -1.68
N ILE A 14 6.27 -15.64 -0.35
CA ILE A 14 6.45 -16.69 0.66
C ILE A 14 5.12 -16.88 1.42
N PRO A 15 4.04 -17.27 0.71
CA PRO A 15 2.67 -17.16 1.20
C PRO A 15 2.48 -17.88 2.53
N HIS A 16 2.00 -17.14 3.53
CA HIS A 16 1.77 -17.53 4.92
C HIS A 16 2.95 -18.15 5.69
N SER A 17 4.12 -18.25 5.08
CA SER A 17 5.26 -18.93 5.68
C SER A 17 5.77 -18.15 6.88
N GLY A 18 6.06 -18.87 7.97
CA GLY A 18 6.52 -18.30 9.24
C GLY A 18 5.43 -17.65 10.11
N CYS A 19 4.15 -17.66 9.71
CA CYS A 19 3.07 -17.09 10.52
C CYS A 19 2.39 -18.19 11.37
N PRO A 20 2.42 -18.10 12.72
CA PRO A 20 1.77 -19.09 13.59
C PRO A 20 0.26 -18.84 13.78
N HIS A 21 -0.30 -17.82 13.12
CA HIS A 21 -1.69 -17.41 13.29
C HIS A 21 -2.48 -17.40 11.99
N GLN A 22 -3.75 -17.75 12.07
CA GLN A 22 -4.73 -17.63 11.00
C GLN A 22 -5.60 -16.39 11.24
N CYS A 23 -5.32 -15.31 10.51
CA CYS A 23 -6.11 -14.08 10.59
C CYS A 23 -7.48 -14.30 9.93
N ALA A 24 -8.49 -13.54 10.36
CA ALA A 24 -9.85 -13.71 9.87
C ALA A 24 -9.95 -13.55 8.33
N PHE A 25 -9.20 -12.59 7.78
CA PHE A 25 -9.19 -12.22 6.36
C PHE A 25 -8.16 -12.98 5.51
N CYS A 26 -7.34 -13.85 6.10
CA CYS A 26 -6.40 -14.66 5.34
C CYS A 26 -7.09 -15.95 4.83
N ASN A 27 -6.86 -16.31 3.58
CA ASN A 27 -7.40 -17.50 2.92
C ASN A 27 -6.43 -18.70 2.98
N GLN A 28 -5.80 -18.90 4.14
CA GLN A 28 -4.74 -19.89 4.33
C GLN A 28 -5.17 -21.32 3.96
N SER A 29 -6.43 -21.69 4.16
CA SER A 29 -6.97 -23.03 3.86
C SER A 29 -6.83 -23.45 2.39
N ILE A 30 -6.92 -22.49 1.46
CA ILE A 30 -6.72 -22.69 0.01
C ILE A 30 -5.23 -22.72 -0.33
N ILE A 31 -4.45 -21.87 0.34
CA ILE A 31 -2.99 -21.80 0.17
C ILE A 31 -2.26 -23.00 0.78
N THR A 32 -2.84 -23.70 1.76
CA THR A 32 -2.27 -24.94 2.31
C THR A 32 -2.65 -26.18 1.52
N SER A 33 -3.76 -26.14 0.77
CA SER A 33 -4.21 -27.26 -0.07
C SER A 33 -3.56 -27.28 -1.46
N GLN A 34 -3.10 -26.13 -1.95
CA GLN A 34 -2.04 -26.06 -2.97
C GLN A 34 -0.70 -26.00 -2.23
N LYS A 35 0.24 -26.94 -2.42
CA LYS A 35 1.57 -26.85 -1.79
C LYS A 35 2.29 -25.55 -2.18
N SER A 36 2.08 -24.45 -1.46
CA SER A 36 2.83 -23.22 -1.67
C SER A 36 4.18 -23.38 -0.97
N SER A 37 5.13 -24.00 -1.67
CA SER A 37 6.49 -24.14 -1.18
C SER A 37 7.17 -22.77 -1.16
N LEU A 38 8.09 -22.59 -0.21
CA LEU A 38 9.06 -21.50 -0.30
C LEU A 38 9.76 -21.56 -1.67
N PRO A 39 10.08 -20.40 -2.26
CA PRO A 39 10.72 -20.36 -3.56
C PRO A 39 12.12 -20.96 -3.46
N ASP A 40 12.46 -21.81 -4.42
CA ASP A 40 13.82 -22.31 -4.55
C ASP A 40 14.68 -21.35 -5.40
N LYS A 41 15.95 -21.71 -5.58
CA LYS A 41 16.92 -20.93 -6.35
C LYS A 41 16.50 -20.76 -7.82
N ILE A 42 15.84 -21.76 -8.41
CA ILE A 42 15.40 -21.75 -9.81
C ILE A 42 14.24 -20.77 -9.96
N ALA A 43 13.26 -20.82 -9.07
CA ALA A 43 12.13 -19.91 -9.03
C ALA A 43 12.58 -18.45 -8.85
N ILE A 44 13.48 -18.18 -7.90
CA ILE A 44 14.05 -16.84 -7.72
C ILE A 44 14.77 -16.37 -8.98
N HIS A 45 15.58 -17.24 -9.60
CA HIS A 45 16.29 -16.89 -10.84
C HIS A 45 15.33 -16.54 -11.98
N HIS A 46 14.27 -17.32 -12.16
CA HIS A 46 13.25 -17.07 -13.18
C HIS A 46 12.54 -15.72 -12.95
N ILE A 47 12.08 -15.48 -11.72
CA ILE A 47 11.40 -14.22 -11.35
C ILE A 47 12.33 -13.02 -11.57
N VAL A 48 13.57 -13.09 -11.06
CA VAL A 48 14.53 -11.99 -11.23
C VAL A 48 14.80 -11.73 -12.71
N SER A 49 15.05 -12.77 -13.50
CA SER A 49 15.33 -12.65 -14.93
C SER A 49 14.15 -12.03 -15.68
N GLN A 50 12.92 -12.45 -15.39
CA GLN A 50 11.71 -11.89 -15.99
C GLN A 50 11.56 -10.40 -15.68
N TYR A 51 11.66 -10.01 -14.41
CA TYR A 51 11.47 -8.61 -14.03
C TYR A 51 12.60 -7.69 -14.51
N LEU A 52 13.81 -8.20 -14.65
CA LEU A 52 14.93 -7.44 -15.19
C LEU A 52 14.77 -7.11 -16.68
N GLN A 53 13.95 -7.85 -17.43
CA GLN A 53 13.68 -7.57 -18.86
C GLN A 53 12.79 -6.35 -19.09
N TYR A 54 11.99 -5.92 -18.11
CA TYR A 54 11.07 -4.78 -18.30
C TYR A 54 11.84 -3.49 -18.63
N LYS A 55 11.55 -2.87 -19.77
CA LYS A 55 12.19 -1.60 -20.18
C LYS A 55 11.74 -0.45 -19.28
N GLY A 56 12.65 0.48 -18.98
CA GLY A 56 12.35 1.69 -18.23
C GLY A 56 13.55 2.22 -17.46
N THR A 57 13.55 3.51 -17.15
CA THR A 57 14.56 4.10 -16.26
C THR A 57 14.21 3.75 -14.81
N ARG A 58 15.15 3.19 -14.07
CA ARG A 58 14.98 2.75 -12.68
C ARG A 58 15.98 3.50 -11.80
N GLU A 59 15.57 3.88 -10.60
CA GLU A 59 16.49 4.46 -9.60
C GLU A 59 17.29 3.36 -8.90
N ARG A 60 16.58 2.30 -8.54
CA ARG A 60 17.04 1.20 -7.71
C ARG A 60 16.25 -0.07 -8.05
N VAL A 61 16.85 -1.23 -7.90
CA VAL A 61 16.20 -2.54 -7.98
C VAL A 61 16.25 -3.21 -6.62
N GLU A 62 15.10 -3.61 -6.09
CA GLU A 62 14.99 -4.33 -4.82
C GLU A 62 14.28 -5.66 -5.04
N LEU A 63 14.73 -6.75 -4.39
CA LEU A 63 13.96 -7.98 -4.29
C LEU A 63 13.16 -7.95 -2.99
N ALA A 64 11.86 -8.23 -3.08
CA ALA A 64 10.97 -8.14 -1.93
C ALA A 64 10.28 -9.47 -1.61
N PHE A 65 10.50 -9.98 -0.40
CA PHE A 65 9.77 -11.14 0.12
C PHE A 65 8.42 -10.71 0.71
N PHE A 66 7.32 -11.13 0.09
CA PHE A 66 5.94 -10.76 0.47
C PHE A 66 5.07 -11.98 0.82
N GLY A 67 3.92 -11.72 1.44
CA GLY A 67 2.88 -12.73 1.68
C GLY A 67 3.07 -13.61 2.92
N GLY A 68 4.17 -13.46 3.66
CA GLY A 68 4.46 -14.25 4.87
C GLY A 68 4.94 -13.40 6.05
N ASN A 69 5.47 -14.08 7.06
CA ASN A 69 6.12 -13.49 8.23
C ASN A 69 7.61 -13.82 8.19
N PHE A 70 8.41 -13.02 7.47
CA PHE A 70 9.78 -13.37 7.11
C PHE A 70 10.67 -13.67 8.33
N LEU A 71 10.63 -12.85 9.38
CA LEU A 71 11.43 -13.08 10.60
C LEU A 71 10.85 -14.16 11.52
N GLY A 72 9.66 -14.71 11.22
CA GLY A 72 9.12 -15.89 11.89
C GLY A 72 9.47 -17.21 11.21
N LEU A 73 10.23 -17.18 10.12
CA LEU A 73 10.78 -18.39 9.51
C LEU A 73 11.92 -18.96 10.39
N PRO A 74 12.21 -20.28 10.28
CA PRO A 74 13.42 -20.84 10.87
C PRO A 74 14.67 -20.08 10.41
N HIS A 75 15.65 -19.90 11.29
CA HIS A 75 16.85 -19.11 11.00
C HIS A 75 17.58 -19.59 9.73
N ASP A 76 17.76 -20.91 9.59
CA ASP A 76 18.42 -21.50 8.41
C ASP A 76 17.65 -21.19 7.12
N THR A 77 16.32 -21.15 7.19
CA THR A 77 15.47 -20.78 6.05
C THR A 77 15.64 -19.31 5.67
N ILE A 78 15.73 -18.40 6.66
CA ILE A 78 16.00 -16.97 6.42
C ILE A 78 17.36 -16.82 5.72
N ILE A 79 18.41 -17.45 6.26
CA ILE A 79 19.76 -17.44 5.68
C ILE A 79 19.73 -17.95 4.24
N GLN A 80 19.11 -19.11 3.99
CA GLN A 80 18.99 -19.70 2.66
C GLN A 80 18.33 -18.74 1.66
N LEU A 81 17.21 -18.12 2.02
CA LEU A 81 16.51 -17.17 1.15
C LEU A 81 17.36 -15.93 0.85
N LEU A 82 18.07 -15.39 1.85
CA LEU A 82 18.94 -14.23 1.67
C LEU A 82 20.18 -14.55 0.84
N ASP A 83 20.77 -15.74 1.03
CA ASP A 83 21.92 -16.26 0.29
C ASP A 83 21.60 -16.45 -1.20
N MET A 84 20.38 -16.88 -1.53
CA MET A 84 19.92 -17.01 -2.92
C MET A 84 19.93 -15.68 -3.69
N VAL A 85 19.84 -14.54 -2.98
CA VAL A 85 19.83 -13.20 -3.59
C VAL A 85 21.24 -12.62 -3.74
N GLN A 86 22.22 -13.08 -2.95
CA GLN A 86 23.57 -12.51 -2.91
C GLN A 86 24.30 -12.45 -4.26
N PRO A 87 24.20 -13.45 -5.16
CA PRO A 87 24.83 -13.35 -6.48
C PRO A 87 24.37 -12.11 -7.26
N TYR A 88 23.07 -11.79 -7.22
CA TYR A 88 22.51 -10.62 -7.91
C TYR A 88 22.93 -9.29 -7.29
N ILE A 89 23.13 -9.26 -5.96
CA ILE A 89 23.70 -8.09 -5.28
C ILE A 89 25.15 -7.87 -5.71
N LYS A 90 25.98 -8.93 -5.71
CA LYS A 90 27.39 -8.87 -6.12
C LYS A 90 27.56 -8.43 -7.58
N GLU A 91 26.66 -8.88 -8.45
CA GLU A 91 26.59 -8.48 -9.86
C GLU A 91 25.95 -7.10 -10.09
N LYS A 92 25.53 -6.40 -9.04
CA LYS A 92 24.84 -5.09 -9.11
C LYS A 92 23.56 -5.11 -9.95
N LYS A 93 22.90 -6.27 -10.03
CA LYS A 93 21.58 -6.44 -10.66
C LYS A 93 20.43 -6.10 -9.70
N ILE A 94 20.69 -6.24 -8.40
CA ILE A 94 19.77 -5.91 -7.31
C ILE A 94 20.58 -5.06 -6.29
N ASP A 95 19.99 -4.00 -5.77
CA ASP A 95 20.63 -3.04 -4.85
C ASP A 95 20.26 -3.27 -3.39
N GLY A 96 19.28 -4.14 -3.11
CA GLY A 96 18.87 -4.46 -1.75
C GLY A 96 17.71 -5.43 -1.66
N ILE A 97 17.50 -5.91 -0.44
CA ILE A 97 16.46 -6.86 -0.08
C ILE A 97 15.44 -6.16 0.83
N ARG A 98 14.17 -6.37 0.52
CA ARG A 98 13.03 -5.91 1.31
C ARG A 98 12.24 -7.12 1.77
N PHE A 99 11.62 -7.05 2.94
CA PHE A 99 10.68 -8.09 3.34
C PHE A 99 9.57 -7.57 4.24
N SER A 100 8.43 -8.27 4.22
CA SER A 100 7.33 -8.07 5.17
C SER A 100 7.43 -9.03 6.34
N THR A 101 7.13 -8.54 7.54
CA THR A 101 7.12 -9.35 8.75
C THR A 101 6.05 -8.87 9.74
N ARG A 102 5.79 -9.67 10.76
CA ARG A 102 4.96 -9.26 11.89
C ARG A 102 5.77 -8.47 12.92
N PRO A 103 5.13 -7.57 13.70
CA PRO A 103 5.83 -6.80 14.72
C PRO A 103 6.42 -7.66 15.85
N ASP A 104 5.69 -8.69 16.30
CA ASP A 104 6.09 -9.60 17.38
C ASP A 104 7.29 -10.50 17.04
N THR A 105 7.69 -10.59 15.77
CA THR A 105 8.90 -11.33 15.35
C THR A 105 10.14 -10.44 15.18
N ILE A 106 9.99 -9.12 15.35
CA ILE A 106 11.11 -8.18 15.27
C ILE A 106 11.81 -8.14 16.64
N THR A 107 12.92 -8.88 16.75
CA THR A 107 13.76 -8.96 17.95
C THR A 107 15.21 -8.63 17.61
N ARG A 108 16.03 -8.26 18.60
CA ARG A 108 17.47 -8.01 18.39
C ARG A 108 18.17 -9.20 17.72
N PRO A 109 18.00 -10.46 18.17
CA PRO A 109 18.59 -11.62 17.51
C PRO A 109 18.15 -11.77 16.04
N ALA A 110 16.85 -11.56 15.74
CA ALA A 110 16.35 -11.64 14.37
C ALA A 110 16.93 -10.53 13.47
N LEU A 111 17.12 -9.32 14.01
CA LEU A 111 17.76 -8.22 13.28
C LEU A 111 19.25 -8.45 13.09
N ASP A 112 19.95 -8.96 14.10
CA ASP A 112 21.38 -9.32 14.02
C ASP A 112 21.63 -10.44 13.00
N LEU A 113 20.69 -11.37 12.85
CA LEU A 113 20.72 -12.43 11.83
C LEU A 113 20.71 -11.86 10.40
N VAL A 114 19.89 -10.84 10.13
CA VAL A 114 19.75 -10.26 8.78
C VAL A 114 20.69 -9.09 8.53
N ARG A 115 21.29 -8.50 9.59
CA ARG A 115 22.21 -7.35 9.52
C ARG A 115 23.39 -7.53 8.55
N PRO A 116 24.00 -8.72 8.38
CA PRO A 116 25.10 -8.90 7.42
C PRO A 116 24.68 -8.76 5.95
N TYR A 117 23.38 -8.78 5.65
CA TYR A 117 22.84 -8.73 4.30
C TYR A 117 22.45 -7.31 3.90
N ASN A 118 22.36 -7.06 2.59
CA ASN A 118 21.94 -5.76 2.02
C ASN A 118 20.43 -5.51 2.18
N ILE A 119 19.91 -5.50 3.41
CA ILE A 119 18.52 -5.19 3.69
C ILE A 119 18.28 -3.70 3.49
N SER A 120 17.34 -3.34 2.62
CA SER A 120 16.99 -1.94 2.33
C SER A 120 15.77 -1.46 3.10
N ALA A 121 14.80 -2.34 3.34
CA ALA A 121 13.56 -2.00 4.03
C ALA A 121 12.92 -3.21 4.74
N ILE A 122 12.34 -2.95 5.91
CA ILE A 122 11.52 -3.92 6.64
C ILE A 122 10.10 -3.36 6.74
N GLU A 123 9.12 -4.12 6.27
CA GLU A 123 7.71 -3.73 6.30
C GLU A 123 6.95 -4.47 7.40
N ILE A 124 6.26 -3.73 8.26
CA ILE A 124 5.56 -4.26 9.42
C ILE A 124 4.08 -4.37 9.11
N GLY A 125 3.54 -5.58 9.25
CA GLY A 125 2.10 -5.85 9.15
C GLY A 125 1.31 -5.40 10.38
N VAL A 126 1.19 -4.08 10.57
CA VAL A 126 0.50 -3.41 11.69
C VAL A 126 -1.00 -3.69 11.65
N GLN A 127 -1.63 -3.46 10.50
CA GLN A 127 -3.07 -3.52 10.23
C GLN A 127 -3.90 -2.49 11.02
N SER A 128 -3.80 -2.48 12.35
CA SER A 128 -4.45 -1.51 13.23
C SER A 128 -3.63 -1.27 14.50
N MET A 129 -3.79 -0.12 15.14
CA MET A 129 -3.28 0.21 16.48
C MET A 129 -4.40 0.14 17.54
N ASN A 130 -5.54 -0.48 17.22
CA ASN A 130 -6.62 -0.78 18.16
C ASN A 130 -6.62 -2.28 18.47
N ASP A 131 -6.36 -2.63 19.73
CA ASP A 131 -6.18 -4.03 20.15
C ASP A 131 -7.47 -4.86 20.06
N GLU A 132 -8.64 -4.24 20.22
CA GLU A 132 -9.93 -4.93 20.03
C GLU A 132 -10.14 -5.29 18.56
N VAL A 133 -9.80 -4.40 17.64
CA VAL A 133 -9.84 -4.66 16.19
C VAL A 133 -8.86 -5.77 15.80
N LEU A 134 -7.64 -5.75 16.36
CA LEU A 134 -6.63 -6.80 16.12
C LEU A 134 -7.09 -8.16 16.67
N LEU A 135 -7.68 -8.18 17.86
CA LEU A 135 -8.21 -9.38 18.50
C LEU A 135 -9.38 -9.97 17.69
N LYS A 136 -10.36 -9.15 17.30
CA LYS A 136 -11.48 -9.57 16.44
C LYS A 136 -10.99 -10.08 15.08
N SER A 137 -9.93 -9.48 14.55
CA SER A 137 -9.30 -9.93 13.31
C SER A 137 -8.43 -11.18 13.46
N LYS A 138 -8.29 -11.72 14.68
CA LYS A 138 -7.41 -12.85 15.02
C LYS A 138 -5.97 -12.63 14.55
N ARG A 139 -5.47 -11.38 14.66
CA ARG A 139 -4.15 -11.02 14.13
C ARG A 139 -3.02 -11.71 14.87
N GLY A 140 -3.15 -11.90 16.19
CA GLY A 140 -2.18 -12.58 17.05
C GLY A 140 -1.01 -11.71 17.52
N HIS A 141 -1.08 -10.40 17.36
CA HIS A 141 -0.19 -9.39 17.96
C HIS A 141 -1.03 -8.18 18.40
N ASN A 142 -0.46 -7.27 19.17
CA ASN A 142 -1.11 -6.05 19.65
C ASN A 142 -0.37 -4.77 19.21
N SER A 143 -0.96 -3.62 19.52
CA SER A 143 -0.39 -2.30 19.22
C SER A 143 0.95 -2.04 19.91
N MET A 144 1.20 -2.60 21.10
CA MET A 144 2.47 -2.48 21.82
C MET A 144 3.59 -3.23 21.10
N ASP A 145 3.32 -4.40 20.52
CA ASP A 145 4.28 -5.12 19.68
C ASP A 145 4.74 -4.23 18.51
N THR A 146 3.80 -3.48 17.90
CA THR A 146 4.11 -2.54 16.82
C THR A 146 5.00 -1.39 17.30
N ILE A 147 4.69 -0.79 18.45
CA ILE A 147 5.48 0.31 19.04
C ILE A 147 6.91 -0.18 19.31
N ASN A 148 7.05 -1.33 19.96
CA ASN A 148 8.35 -1.93 20.29
C ASN A 148 9.15 -2.27 19.04
N ALA A 149 8.52 -2.88 18.03
CA ALA A 149 9.17 -3.25 16.78
C ALA A 149 9.70 -2.02 16.02
N ILE A 150 8.89 -0.96 15.87
CA ILE A 150 9.34 0.27 15.21
C ILE A 150 10.44 0.94 16.03
N GLY A 151 10.27 1.03 17.35
CA GLY A 151 11.30 1.58 18.24
C GLY A 151 12.64 0.85 18.11
N LEU A 152 12.62 -0.47 18.00
CA LEU A 152 13.82 -1.26 17.79
C LEU A 152 14.44 -1.01 16.40
N LEU A 153 13.62 -1.00 15.35
CA LEU A 153 14.09 -0.77 13.97
C LEU A 153 14.74 0.59 13.76
N LYS A 154 14.34 1.62 14.50
CA LYS A 154 14.95 2.96 14.45
C LYS A 154 16.43 2.97 14.82
N ALA A 155 16.93 1.95 15.51
CA ALA A 155 18.35 1.79 15.82
C ALA A 155 19.17 1.14 14.67
N TYR A 156 18.53 0.78 13.55
CA TYR A 156 19.16 0.09 12.42
C TYR A 156 19.04 0.93 11.14
N PRO A 157 19.97 0.76 10.17
CA PRO A 157 19.98 1.53 8.93
C PRO A 157 18.98 1.00 7.89
N PHE A 158 17.80 0.56 8.31
CA PHE A 158 16.74 0.05 7.43
C PHE A 158 15.66 1.11 7.26
N LYS A 159 15.07 1.20 6.07
CA LYS A 159 13.81 1.92 5.92
C LYS A 159 12.67 1.13 6.56
N ILE A 160 11.79 1.81 7.26
CA ILE A 160 10.66 1.24 7.98
C ILE A 160 9.39 1.47 7.18
N GLY A 161 8.79 0.39 6.71
CA GLY A 161 7.47 0.42 6.09
C GLY A 161 6.39 -0.04 7.05
N VAL A 162 5.19 0.55 6.98
CA VAL A 162 4.02 0.04 7.70
C VAL A 162 2.91 -0.33 6.73
N GLN A 163 2.22 -1.43 7.04
CA GLN A 163 1.04 -1.88 6.31
C GLN A 163 -0.16 -1.73 7.24
N VAL A 164 -1.12 -0.92 6.83
CA VAL A 164 -2.37 -0.67 7.57
C VAL A 164 -3.55 -1.12 6.74
N MET A 165 -4.64 -1.49 7.41
CA MET A 165 -5.85 -1.97 6.75
C MET A 165 -7.06 -1.12 7.08
N VAL A 166 -8.02 -1.07 6.15
CA VAL A 166 -9.31 -0.42 6.31
C VAL A 166 -10.44 -1.44 6.17
N GLY A 167 -11.46 -1.31 7.01
CA GLY A 167 -12.63 -2.22 7.02
C GLY A 167 -12.39 -3.50 7.81
N LEU A 168 -11.52 -3.48 8.83
CA LEU A 168 -11.34 -4.62 9.71
C LEU A 168 -12.59 -4.86 10.59
N PRO A 169 -12.85 -6.11 11.01
CA PRO A 169 -13.92 -6.42 11.96
C PRO A 169 -13.84 -5.60 13.24
N GLY A 170 -14.95 -4.93 13.60
CA GLY A 170 -15.03 -4.06 14.77
C GLY A 170 -14.42 -2.66 14.57
N ASP A 171 -13.87 -2.37 13.40
CA ASP A 171 -13.31 -1.06 13.10
C ASP A 171 -14.41 -0.03 12.78
N THR A 172 -14.22 1.18 13.26
CA THR A 172 -15.08 2.35 13.04
C THR A 172 -14.28 3.46 12.36
N LYS A 173 -14.95 4.47 11.79
CA LYS A 173 -14.25 5.64 11.24
C LYS A 173 -13.32 6.31 12.27
N ALA A 174 -13.77 6.40 13.52
CA ALA A 174 -12.99 7.00 14.60
C ALA A 174 -11.74 6.16 14.95
N SER A 175 -11.91 4.85 15.19
CA SER A 175 -10.80 3.95 15.52
C SER A 175 -9.80 3.82 14.38
N LEU A 176 -10.26 3.79 13.13
CA LEU A 176 -9.40 3.75 11.94
C LEU A 176 -8.46 4.97 11.90
N PHE A 177 -9.01 6.17 12.11
CA PHE A 177 -8.21 7.40 12.03
C PHE A 177 -7.33 7.60 13.26
N GLU A 178 -7.80 7.22 14.44
CA GLU A 178 -6.95 7.18 15.63
C GLU A 178 -5.77 6.22 15.41
N SER A 179 -6.03 5.03 14.87
CA SER A 179 -5.02 4.03 14.52
C SER A 179 -4.02 4.58 13.50
N THR A 180 -4.53 5.22 12.43
CA THR A 180 -3.70 5.85 11.39
C THR A 180 -2.82 6.96 11.97
N LYS A 181 -3.37 7.80 12.85
CA LYS A 181 -2.60 8.84 13.55
C LYS A 181 -1.52 8.18 14.40
N LYS A 182 -1.86 7.21 15.26
CA LYS A 182 -0.88 6.53 16.13
C LYS A 182 0.29 5.95 15.32
N VAL A 183 0.02 5.23 14.23
CA VAL A 183 1.11 4.66 13.40
C VAL A 183 1.93 5.74 12.69
N ALA A 184 1.31 6.85 12.26
CA ALA A 184 2.02 7.97 11.63
C ALA A 184 2.96 8.69 12.63
N HIS A 185 2.56 8.81 13.90
CA HIS A 185 3.41 9.37 14.97
C HIS A 185 4.63 8.52 15.29
N LEU A 186 4.64 7.23 14.90
CA LEU A 186 5.83 6.37 14.99
C LEU A 186 6.85 6.68 13.88
N THR A 187 6.54 7.62 12.99
CA THR A 187 7.41 8.16 11.92
C THR A 187 8.00 7.09 10.98
N PRO A 188 7.22 6.13 10.44
CA PRO A 188 7.74 5.21 9.44
C PRO A 188 8.15 5.96 8.17
N ASP A 189 9.10 5.43 7.40
CA ASP A 189 9.54 6.05 6.14
C ASP A 189 8.44 6.03 5.06
N PHE A 190 7.57 5.01 5.09
CA PHE A 190 6.45 4.91 4.16
C PHE A 190 5.33 4.02 4.70
N ALA A 191 4.13 4.20 4.14
CA ALA A 191 2.95 3.42 4.44
C ALA A 191 2.34 2.76 3.21
N ARG A 192 1.64 1.65 3.43
CA ARG A 192 0.80 0.96 2.46
C ARG A 192 -0.58 0.73 3.07
N ILE A 193 -1.62 1.03 2.32
CA ILE A 193 -3.00 0.95 2.80
C ILE A 193 -3.75 -0.11 2.01
N TYR A 194 -4.28 -1.12 2.70
CA TYR A 194 -4.98 -2.23 2.08
C TYR A 194 -6.43 -2.30 2.54
N PRO A 195 -7.42 -2.27 1.63
CA PRO A 195 -8.78 -2.57 2.02
C PRO A 195 -8.94 -4.06 2.31
N LEU A 196 -9.77 -4.39 3.30
CA LEU A 196 -10.14 -5.77 3.57
C LEU A 196 -11.05 -6.29 2.45
N MET A 197 -10.68 -7.46 1.92
CA MET A 197 -11.47 -8.23 0.97
C MET A 197 -11.98 -9.50 1.64
N VAL A 198 -13.19 -9.92 1.30
CA VAL A 198 -13.75 -11.22 1.69
C VAL A 198 -13.26 -12.24 0.66
N LEU A 199 -12.27 -13.02 1.06
CA LEU A 199 -11.69 -14.07 0.21
C LEU A 199 -12.32 -15.42 0.51
N LYS A 200 -12.54 -16.23 -0.53
CA LYS A 200 -12.96 -17.61 -0.38
C LYS A 200 -11.99 -18.40 0.51
N GLY A 201 -12.53 -19.29 1.33
CA GLY A 201 -11.81 -20.11 2.31
C GLY A 201 -11.34 -19.35 3.57
N SER A 202 -11.60 -18.04 3.68
CA SER A 202 -11.26 -17.26 4.88
C SER A 202 -12.38 -17.31 5.93
N LEU A 203 -12.06 -16.95 7.18
CA LEU A 203 -13.11 -16.80 8.21
C LEU A 203 -14.06 -15.64 7.87
N MET A 204 -13.58 -14.62 7.14
CA MET A 204 -14.42 -13.53 6.66
C MET A 204 -15.52 -14.01 5.71
N GLU A 205 -15.28 -15.05 4.89
CA GLU A 205 -16.34 -15.64 4.05
C GLU A 205 -17.49 -16.14 4.93
N HIS A 206 -17.17 -16.91 5.97
CA HIS A 206 -18.17 -17.44 6.90
C HIS A 206 -18.97 -16.33 7.57
N TRP A 207 -18.29 -15.31 8.09
CA TRP A 207 -18.96 -14.16 8.71
C TRP A 207 -19.78 -13.34 7.73
N TYR A 208 -19.34 -13.22 6.48
CA TYR A 208 -20.09 -12.55 5.42
C TYR A 208 -21.37 -13.33 5.06
N CYS A 209 -21.27 -14.64 4.84
CA CYS A 209 -22.42 -15.50 4.53
C CYS A 209 -23.46 -15.54 5.66
N GLN A 210 -23.03 -15.37 6.92
CA GLN A 210 -23.92 -15.30 8.08
C GLN A 210 -24.45 -13.90 8.39
N GLY A 211 -24.03 -12.86 7.65
CA GLY A 211 -24.40 -11.46 7.92
C GLY A 211 -23.75 -10.87 9.17
N ILE A 212 -22.77 -11.55 9.77
CA ILE A 212 -21.99 -11.07 10.92
C ILE A 212 -21.04 -9.93 10.50
N TYR A 213 -20.54 -9.99 9.25
CA TYR A 213 -19.68 -8.96 8.69
C TYR A 213 -20.21 -8.45 7.36
N THR A 214 -20.26 -7.12 7.23
CA THR A 214 -20.60 -6.43 5.99
C THR A 214 -19.39 -5.65 5.49
N PRO A 215 -18.84 -5.97 4.31
CA PRO A 215 -17.71 -5.23 3.76
C PRO A 215 -18.10 -3.79 3.39
N LEU A 216 -17.12 -2.89 3.42
CA LEU A 216 -17.28 -1.53 2.94
C LEU A 216 -17.51 -1.51 1.42
N SER A 217 -18.33 -0.58 0.95
CA SER A 217 -18.43 -0.27 -0.48
C SER A 217 -17.14 0.36 -1.00
N LEU A 218 -16.90 0.25 -2.31
CA LEU A 218 -15.74 0.87 -2.96
C LEU A 218 -15.69 2.38 -2.69
N GLU A 219 -16.80 3.09 -2.87
CA GLU A 219 -16.91 4.53 -2.65
C GLU A 219 -16.58 4.93 -1.20
N LYS A 220 -17.18 4.26 -0.21
CA LYS A 220 -16.92 4.53 1.21
C LYS A 220 -15.46 4.28 1.56
N THR A 221 -14.88 3.22 1.01
CA THR A 221 -13.48 2.86 1.23
C THR A 221 -12.55 3.91 0.63
N ILE A 222 -12.82 4.39 -0.60
CA ILE A 222 -12.05 5.47 -1.23
C ILE A 222 -12.07 6.73 -0.34
N GLY A 223 -13.24 7.11 0.18
CA GLY A 223 -13.38 8.25 1.08
C GLY A 223 -12.53 8.12 2.35
N LEU A 224 -12.55 6.95 3.01
CA LEU A 224 -11.74 6.71 4.21
C LEU A 224 -10.24 6.71 3.90
N VAL A 225 -9.81 6.05 2.83
CA VAL A 225 -8.39 5.98 2.45
C VAL A 225 -7.86 7.36 2.05
N LYS A 226 -8.67 8.20 1.39
CA LYS A 226 -8.34 9.60 1.12
C LYS A 226 -7.98 10.34 2.41
N GLU A 227 -8.78 10.23 3.46
CA GLU A 227 -8.51 10.86 4.76
C GLU A 227 -7.24 10.28 5.41
N MET A 228 -7.03 8.95 5.34
CA MET A 228 -5.81 8.31 5.83
C MET A 228 -4.54 8.82 5.12
N VAL A 229 -4.59 9.00 3.80
CA VAL A 229 -3.49 9.59 3.02
C VAL A 229 -3.19 11.01 3.51
N GLY A 230 -4.22 11.80 3.82
CA GLY A 230 -4.05 13.12 4.42
C GLY A 230 -3.33 13.08 5.77
N ILE A 231 -3.69 12.14 6.65
CA ILE A 231 -3.04 11.94 7.95
C ILE A 231 -1.56 11.58 7.78
N PHE A 232 -1.24 10.62 6.92
CA PHE A 232 0.15 10.24 6.67
C PHE A 232 0.95 11.40 6.04
N LYS A 233 0.37 12.11 5.06
CA LYS A 233 1.01 13.28 4.43
C LYS A 233 1.31 14.38 5.46
N ALA A 234 0.41 14.64 6.40
CA ALA A 234 0.62 15.63 7.46
C ALA A 234 1.75 15.25 8.42
N ALA A 235 2.05 13.95 8.55
CA ALA A 235 3.16 13.43 9.35
C ALA A 235 4.44 13.17 8.53
N ASP A 236 4.52 13.69 7.29
CA ASP A 236 5.62 13.46 6.33
C ASP A 236 5.90 11.97 6.01
N VAL A 237 4.86 11.13 6.11
CA VAL A 237 4.92 9.71 5.76
C VAL A 237 4.37 9.51 4.34
N LYS A 238 5.20 8.98 3.44
CA LYS A 238 4.77 8.72 2.06
C LYS A 238 3.89 7.46 1.99
N VAL A 239 2.67 7.59 1.46
CA VAL A 239 1.87 6.43 1.06
C VAL A 239 2.32 5.95 -0.32
N ILE A 240 2.99 4.79 -0.38
CA ILE A 240 3.58 4.28 -1.62
C ILE A 240 2.68 3.29 -2.37
N ARG A 241 1.66 2.75 -1.70
CA ARG A 241 0.70 1.82 -2.30
C ARG A 241 -0.65 1.88 -1.60
N MET A 242 -1.72 1.82 -2.38
CA MET A 242 -3.09 1.67 -1.92
C MET A 242 -3.78 0.59 -2.73
N GLY A 243 -4.50 -0.31 -2.07
CA GLY A 243 -5.13 -1.45 -2.72
C GLY A 243 -4.19 -2.65 -2.86
N LEU A 244 -4.79 -3.80 -3.15
CA LEU A 244 -4.10 -5.07 -3.31
C LEU A 244 -3.43 -5.18 -4.70
N GLN A 245 -2.55 -6.16 -4.87
CA GLN A 245 -1.94 -6.43 -6.17
C GLN A 245 -2.95 -7.14 -7.07
N ALA A 246 -3.13 -6.62 -8.28
CA ALA A 246 -3.80 -7.38 -9.33
C ALA A 246 -2.98 -8.64 -9.62
N SER A 247 -3.65 -9.77 -9.46
CA SER A 247 -3.15 -11.11 -9.72
C SER A 247 -4.34 -11.92 -10.20
N ASP A 248 -4.11 -13.01 -10.93
CA ASP A 248 -5.18 -13.87 -11.44
C ASP A 248 -6.19 -14.25 -10.32
N MET A 249 -5.72 -14.51 -9.09
CA MET A 249 -6.58 -14.80 -7.94
C MET A 249 -7.48 -13.63 -7.49
N MET A 250 -7.06 -12.39 -7.71
CA MET A 250 -7.82 -11.19 -7.32
C MET A 250 -8.80 -10.76 -8.41
N GLU A 251 -8.55 -11.16 -9.66
CA GLU A 251 -9.45 -10.96 -10.80
C GLU A 251 -10.45 -12.11 -10.94
N ASP A 252 -10.18 -13.26 -10.32
CA ASP A 252 -11.10 -14.38 -10.20
C ASP A 252 -12.24 -14.05 -9.21
N GLU A 253 -13.42 -13.77 -9.76
CA GLU A 253 -14.66 -13.53 -9.01
C GLU A 253 -15.06 -14.71 -8.11
N SER A 254 -14.56 -15.93 -8.39
CA SER A 254 -14.78 -17.10 -7.54
C SER A 254 -13.92 -17.09 -6.26
N MET A 255 -12.85 -16.28 -6.22
CA MET A 255 -11.94 -16.16 -5.08
C MET A 255 -12.19 -14.89 -4.26
N VAL A 256 -12.59 -13.80 -4.91
CA VAL A 256 -12.96 -12.54 -4.25
C VAL A 256 -14.47 -12.42 -4.16
N LEU A 257 -15.03 -12.81 -3.01
CA LEU A 257 -16.49 -12.93 -2.84
C LEU A 257 -17.19 -11.60 -2.56
N ALA A 258 -16.52 -10.68 -1.87
CA ALA A 258 -17.03 -9.35 -1.59
C ALA A 258 -15.91 -8.38 -1.14
N GLY A 259 -16.18 -7.09 -1.20
CA GLY A 259 -15.26 -6.04 -0.76
C GLY A 259 -14.97 -4.98 -1.83
N PRO A 260 -14.25 -3.91 -1.48
CA PRO A 260 -13.98 -2.77 -2.35
C PRO A 260 -12.82 -3.05 -3.33
N TRP A 261 -12.96 -4.07 -4.17
CA TRP A 261 -11.95 -4.40 -5.19
C TRP A 261 -11.95 -3.41 -6.34
N HIS A 262 -10.76 -2.97 -6.73
CA HIS A 262 -10.54 -2.31 -8.02
C HIS A 262 -9.06 -2.42 -8.39
N PRO A 263 -8.69 -2.83 -9.63
CA PRO A 263 -7.29 -3.01 -10.03
C PRO A 263 -6.48 -1.71 -9.97
N ALA A 264 -7.14 -0.57 -10.18
CA ALA A 264 -6.56 0.77 -10.06
C ALA A 264 -7.04 1.52 -8.79
N PHE A 265 -7.27 0.83 -7.68
CA PHE A 265 -7.81 1.44 -6.44
C PHE A 265 -7.06 2.72 -6.02
N GLY A 266 -5.72 2.68 -6.00
CA GLY A 266 -4.92 3.86 -5.66
C GLY A 266 -5.11 5.05 -6.62
N HIS A 267 -5.37 4.79 -7.91
CA HIS A 267 -5.71 5.85 -8.87
C HIS A 267 -7.05 6.51 -8.50
N LEU A 268 -8.06 5.73 -8.11
CA LEU A 268 -9.35 6.27 -7.69
C LEU A 268 -9.24 7.14 -6.43
N VAL A 269 -8.43 6.71 -5.45
CA VAL A 269 -8.17 7.51 -4.24
C VAL A 269 -7.48 8.84 -4.58
N PHE A 270 -6.43 8.80 -5.40
CA PHE A 270 -5.75 10.03 -5.82
C PHE A 270 -6.64 10.94 -6.69
N SER A 271 -7.54 10.35 -7.49
CA SER A 271 -8.55 11.08 -8.24
C SER A 271 -9.48 11.88 -7.32
N GLU A 272 -9.99 11.28 -6.24
CA GLU A 272 -10.79 12.00 -5.25
C GLU A 272 -9.99 13.06 -4.48
N ILE A 273 -8.72 12.79 -4.16
CA ILE A 273 -7.82 13.79 -3.54
C ILE A 273 -7.66 15.02 -4.44
N LEU A 274 -7.37 14.79 -5.73
CA LEU A 274 -7.18 15.88 -6.70
C LEU A 274 -8.46 16.66 -6.95
N TYR A 275 -9.61 15.99 -6.95
CA TYR A 275 -10.91 16.65 -7.03
C TYR A 275 -11.14 17.62 -5.86
N ASP A 276 -10.88 17.19 -4.62
CA ASP A 276 -11.01 18.05 -3.43
C ASP A 276 -10.02 19.23 -3.49
N LEU A 277 -8.78 18.99 -3.92
CA LEU A 277 -7.77 20.04 -4.09
C LEU A 277 -8.18 21.05 -5.15
N ALA A 278 -8.71 20.60 -6.29
CA ALA A 278 -9.22 21.47 -7.33
C ALA A 278 -10.38 22.32 -6.81
N CYS A 279 -11.37 21.70 -6.13
CA CYS A 279 -12.48 22.44 -5.51
C CYS A 279 -11.96 23.52 -4.56
N ASN A 280 -11.08 23.17 -3.62
CA ASN A 280 -10.52 24.14 -2.66
C ASN A 280 -9.79 25.29 -3.35
N LYS A 281 -9.07 25.04 -4.45
CA LYS A 281 -8.37 26.07 -5.22
C LYS A 281 -9.32 26.97 -6.02
N ILE A 282 -10.41 26.40 -6.54
CA ILE A 282 -11.47 27.16 -7.22
C ILE A 282 -12.21 28.02 -6.20
N ASP A 283 -12.57 27.48 -5.04
CA ASP A 283 -13.26 28.22 -3.95
C ASP A 283 -12.41 29.40 -3.43
N GLN A 284 -11.08 29.29 -3.50
CA GLN A 284 -10.13 30.36 -3.13
C GLN A 284 -9.78 31.29 -4.29
N TYR A 285 -10.27 31.01 -5.50
CA TYR A 285 -9.93 31.77 -6.68
C TYR A 285 -10.60 33.15 -6.64
N GLN A 286 -9.80 34.21 -6.56
CA GLN A 286 -10.27 35.59 -6.47
C GLN A 286 -10.37 36.30 -7.84
N GLY A 287 -10.13 35.59 -8.95
CA GLY A 287 -10.26 36.19 -10.29
C GLY A 287 -11.71 36.53 -10.62
N GLY A 288 -11.91 37.56 -11.44
CA GLY A 288 -13.25 38.02 -11.79
C GLY A 288 -14.01 37.02 -12.66
N VAL A 289 -15.32 36.91 -12.45
CA VAL A 289 -16.28 36.11 -13.25
C VAL A 289 -16.35 36.53 -14.74
N LYS A 290 -15.53 37.51 -15.16
CA LYS A 290 -15.39 37.92 -16.57
C LYS A 290 -14.85 36.78 -17.44
N PHE A 291 -14.08 35.85 -16.88
CA PHE A 291 -13.54 34.73 -17.63
C PHE A 291 -14.35 33.46 -17.33
N ARG A 292 -15.17 33.07 -18.29
CA ARG A 292 -15.90 31.80 -18.22
C ARG A 292 -14.94 30.60 -18.25
N LYS A 293 -13.71 30.72 -18.77
CA LYS A 293 -12.75 29.60 -18.86
C LYS A 293 -11.72 29.63 -17.73
N LEU A 294 -11.57 28.51 -17.03
CA LEU A 294 -10.52 28.29 -16.02
C LEU A 294 -9.62 27.12 -16.40
N PHE A 295 -8.31 27.31 -16.23
CA PHE A 295 -7.31 26.27 -16.44
C PHE A 295 -6.94 25.60 -15.12
N LEU A 296 -7.05 24.27 -15.10
CA LEU A 296 -6.56 23.43 -14.03
C LEU A 296 -5.18 22.90 -14.43
N ARG A 297 -4.13 23.47 -13.85
CA ARG A 297 -2.74 23.07 -14.11
C ARG A 297 -2.34 21.94 -13.16
N VAL A 298 -1.78 20.88 -13.73
CA VAL A 298 -1.41 19.65 -12.99
C VAL A 298 -0.17 19.02 -13.63
N HIS A 299 0.63 18.31 -12.86
CA HIS A 299 1.72 17.51 -13.42
C HIS A 299 1.19 16.51 -14.47
N PRO A 300 1.87 16.29 -15.62
CA PRO A 300 1.38 15.38 -16.67
C PRO A 300 1.00 13.98 -16.18
N LYS A 301 1.79 13.41 -15.26
CA LYS A 301 1.50 12.10 -14.62
C LYS A 301 0.24 12.07 -13.75
N SER A 302 -0.29 13.22 -13.35
CA SER A 302 -1.50 13.36 -12.53
C SER A 302 -2.72 13.82 -13.35
N GLU A 303 -2.57 14.07 -14.65
CA GLU A 303 -3.68 14.52 -15.52
C GLU A 303 -4.85 13.53 -15.52
N SER A 304 -4.58 12.25 -15.73
CA SER A 304 -5.61 11.21 -15.77
C SER A 304 -6.33 11.07 -14.43
N GLN A 305 -5.62 11.25 -13.32
CA GLN A 305 -6.19 11.25 -11.98
C GLN A 305 -7.07 12.48 -11.75
N LEU A 306 -6.64 13.67 -12.19
CA LEU A 306 -7.46 14.88 -12.07
C LEU A 306 -8.75 14.79 -12.90
N ARG A 307 -8.67 14.28 -14.13
CA ARG A 307 -9.85 13.98 -14.97
C ARG A 307 -10.81 13.00 -14.29
N GLY A 308 -10.23 12.01 -13.60
CA GLY A 308 -10.95 10.89 -13.03
C GLY A 308 -11.40 9.88 -14.10
N ASN A 309 -11.76 8.68 -13.64
CA ASN A 309 -12.23 7.62 -14.53
C ASN A 309 -13.44 8.09 -15.34
N LYS A 310 -13.40 7.92 -16.68
CA LYS A 310 -14.43 8.41 -17.61
C LYS A 310 -14.77 9.90 -17.44
N ASN A 311 -13.79 10.72 -17.05
CA ASN A 311 -13.92 12.18 -16.84
C ASN A 311 -14.90 12.58 -15.74
N ILE A 312 -15.18 11.70 -14.78
CA ILE A 312 -16.17 11.95 -13.73
C ILE A 312 -15.88 13.23 -12.92
N ASN A 313 -14.61 13.56 -12.67
CA ASN A 313 -14.28 14.77 -11.93
C ASN A 313 -14.56 16.03 -12.74
N LEU A 314 -14.27 16.05 -14.05
CA LEU A 314 -14.62 17.18 -14.90
C LEU A 314 -16.14 17.39 -14.95
N THR A 315 -16.91 16.30 -15.06
CA THR A 315 -18.38 16.38 -14.98
C THR A 315 -18.84 16.97 -13.65
N ARG A 316 -18.31 16.50 -12.52
CA ARG A 316 -18.62 17.01 -11.17
C ARG A 316 -18.24 18.48 -11.00
N LEU A 317 -17.08 18.89 -11.52
CA LEU A 317 -16.64 20.29 -11.47
C LEU A 317 -17.57 21.20 -12.28
N ASN A 318 -17.91 20.82 -13.52
CA ASN A 318 -18.85 21.59 -14.35
C ASN A 318 -20.26 21.68 -13.73
N GLN A 319 -20.69 20.63 -13.00
CA GLN A 319 -21.96 20.64 -12.28
C GLN A 319 -21.92 21.54 -11.04
N ARG A 320 -20.81 21.53 -10.29
CA ARG A 320 -20.66 22.30 -9.05
C ARG A 320 -20.39 23.78 -9.30
N TYR A 321 -19.61 24.11 -10.32
CA TYR A 321 -19.17 25.45 -10.67
C TYR A 321 -19.63 25.79 -12.10
N SER A 322 -20.95 25.89 -12.28
CA SER A 322 -21.59 26.06 -13.59
C SER A 322 -21.25 27.38 -14.32
N GLU A 323 -20.68 28.35 -13.59
CA GLU A 323 -20.19 29.62 -14.10
C GLU A 323 -18.85 29.49 -14.85
N PHE A 324 -18.15 28.36 -14.71
CA PHE A 324 -16.85 28.11 -15.33
C PHE A 324 -16.86 26.91 -16.30
N ASP A 325 -16.04 27.03 -17.33
CA ASP A 325 -15.65 26.01 -18.30
C ASP A 325 -14.22 25.57 -17.96
N PHE A 326 -14.02 24.33 -17.51
CA PHE A 326 -12.71 23.85 -17.08
C PHE A 326 -11.90 23.22 -18.22
N LEU A 327 -10.61 23.57 -18.31
CA LEU A 327 -9.63 22.94 -19.20
C LEU A 327 -8.41 22.50 -18.39
N ILE A 328 -7.99 21.25 -18.55
CA ILE A 328 -6.78 20.75 -17.88
C ILE A 328 -5.56 21.06 -18.73
N ARG A 329 -4.51 21.61 -18.11
CA ARG A 329 -3.21 21.88 -18.74
C ARG A 329 -2.11 21.12 -17.99
N PRO A 330 -1.46 20.14 -18.65
CA PRO A 330 -0.27 19.50 -18.10
C PRO A 330 0.88 20.49 -17.93
N ASP A 331 1.56 20.45 -16.79
CA ASP A 331 2.67 21.33 -16.45
C ASP A 331 3.69 20.63 -15.55
N GLU A 332 4.92 20.44 -16.05
CA GLU A 332 5.99 19.73 -15.33
C GLU A 332 6.51 20.49 -14.10
N MET A 333 6.24 21.79 -13.99
CA MET A 333 6.63 22.61 -12.84
C MET A 333 5.72 22.39 -11.63
N ILE A 334 4.50 21.89 -11.86
CA ILE A 334 3.56 21.57 -10.78
C ILE A 334 4.00 20.27 -10.10
N PRO A 335 4.17 20.23 -8.77
CA PRO A 335 4.49 18.99 -8.09
C PRO A 335 3.43 17.91 -8.31
N LEU A 336 3.84 16.63 -8.27
CA LEU A 336 2.91 15.51 -8.34
C LEU A 336 1.81 15.62 -7.27
N ASN A 337 0.59 15.25 -7.65
CA ASN A 337 -0.60 15.28 -6.79
C ASN A 337 -0.95 16.69 -6.24
N GLN A 338 -0.63 17.75 -6.99
CA GLN A 338 -1.09 19.12 -6.72
C GLN A 338 -1.88 19.68 -7.91
N VAL A 339 -2.71 20.68 -7.64
CA VAL A 339 -3.50 21.40 -8.66
C VAL A 339 -3.35 22.89 -8.44
N GLU A 340 -3.15 23.62 -9.52
CA GLU A 340 -3.24 25.08 -9.57
C GLU A 340 -4.39 25.50 -10.48
N VAL A 341 -4.98 26.66 -10.19
CA VAL A 341 -6.11 27.23 -10.93
C VAL A 341 -5.70 28.61 -11.43
N GLY A 342 -5.93 28.90 -12.71
CA GLY A 342 -5.62 30.20 -13.30
C GLY A 342 -6.27 30.43 -14.66
N GLU A 343 -6.09 31.64 -15.19
CA GLU A 343 -6.68 32.08 -16.48
C GLU A 343 -5.77 31.83 -17.69
N LYS A 344 -4.52 31.39 -17.46
CA LYS A 344 -3.51 31.10 -18.49
C LYS A 344 -2.70 29.86 -18.15
#